data_AF-A0A524AH80-F1
#
_entry.id   AF-A0A524AH80-F1
#
_cell.length_a   1.000
_cell.length_b   1.000
_cell.length_c   1.000
_cell.angle_alpha   90.00
_cell.angle_beta   90.00
_cell.angle_gamma   90.00
#
_symmetry.space_group_name_H-M   'P 1'
#
loop_
_entity.id
_entity.type
_entity.pdbx_description
1 polymer ?
#
loop_
_entity_poly.entity_id
_entity_poly.type
_entity_poly.pdbx_seq_one_letter_code
_entity_poly.pdbx_strand_id
1 'polypeptide(L)'
;MVGEMLQLARRALFLDTQTFVAQREARDAFRKGVLLVVVITLLAGSLSFVVSTVKGFLPPRWDSQREEVEDQISQVFKFLPFEMDAETERMIAGSIQAGLDIGFEIAQLPTPLPRPVKGFLQALGGWVTAPLLRLGGWMGYAFWVLLVAKLLGGRATLSQMLGCTALYVAPQILTILQVIPCLGAILGFVAFIWGLVIYVKATAVANELSLGRALLAAILPAAVLIGLISLLVIPLVLLIVIAAVS
;
A
#
# COMPACT_ATOMS: atom_id res chain seq x y z
N MET A 1 -26.13 2.26 -7.04
CA MET A 1 -25.00 1.83 -6.20
C MET A 1 -23.62 2.14 -6.79
N VAL A 2 -23.10 1.43 -7.81
CA VAL A 2 -21.72 1.69 -8.31
C VAL A 2 -21.55 3.09 -8.89
N GLY A 3 -22.52 3.58 -9.68
CA GLY A 3 -22.49 4.94 -10.23
C GLY A 3 -22.48 6.04 -9.17
N GLU A 4 -23.17 5.85 -8.06
CA GLU A 4 -23.17 6.81 -6.94
C GLU A 4 -21.81 6.86 -6.23
N MET A 5 -21.17 5.70 -6.04
CA MET A 5 -19.83 5.62 -5.45
C MET A 5 -18.78 6.31 -6.33
N LEU A 6 -18.90 6.18 -7.65
CA LEU A 6 -18.02 6.88 -8.60
C LEU A 6 -18.25 8.39 -8.59
N GLN A 7 -19.49 8.85 -8.47
CA GLN A 7 -19.78 10.28 -8.31
C GLN A 7 -19.24 10.83 -6.99
N LEU A 8 -19.39 10.08 -5.89
CA LEU A 8 -18.83 10.42 -4.59
C LEU A 8 -17.30 10.54 -4.65
N ALA A 9 -16.64 9.55 -5.25
CA ALA A 9 -15.19 9.56 -5.47
C ALA A 9 -14.75 10.75 -6.32
N ARG A 10 -15.47 11.04 -7.41
CA ARG A 10 -15.21 12.22 -8.27
C ARG A 10 -15.32 13.54 -7.49
N ARG A 11 -16.37 13.72 -6.70
CA ARG A 11 -16.53 14.96 -5.91
C ARG A 11 -15.45 15.10 -4.84
N ALA A 12 -15.07 13.98 -4.20
CA ALA A 12 -13.95 13.96 -3.27
C ALA A 12 -12.62 14.30 -3.92
N LEU A 13 -12.39 13.88 -5.18
CA LEU A 13 -11.21 14.25 -5.96
C LEU A 13 -11.06 15.76 -6.13
N PHE A 14 -12.17 16.49 -6.28
CA PHE A 14 -12.17 17.96 -6.36
C PHE A 14 -12.23 18.64 -4.98
N LEU A 15 -12.05 17.86 -3.90
CA LEU A 15 -12.12 18.34 -2.53
C LEU A 15 -13.43 19.11 -2.25
N ASP A 16 -14.56 18.68 -2.79
CA ASP A 16 -15.84 19.35 -2.52
C ASP A 16 -16.21 19.17 -1.03
N THR A 17 -16.14 20.27 -0.27
CA THR A 17 -16.40 20.25 1.19
C THR A 17 -17.80 19.72 1.51
N GLN A 18 -18.80 20.01 0.68
CA GLN A 18 -20.17 19.53 0.91
C GLN A 18 -20.25 18.00 0.89
N THR A 19 -19.46 17.36 0.00
CA THR A 19 -19.38 15.90 -0.05
C THR A 19 -18.82 15.30 1.25
N PHE A 20 -17.79 15.90 1.85
CA PHE A 20 -17.25 15.43 3.14
C PHE A 20 -18.25 15.64 4.29
N VAL A 21 -18.93 16.79 4.32
CA VAL A 21 -19.94 17.08 5.36
C VAL A 21 -21.14 16.15 5.23
N ALA A 22 -21.64 15.93 4.01
CA ALA A 22 -22.73 14.99 3.76
C ALA A 22 -22.35 13.56 4.13
N GLN A 23 -21.11 13.15 3.85
CA GLN A 23 -20.60 11.83 4.24
C GLN A 23 -20.48 11.69 5.77
N ARG A 24 -20.06 12.75 6.47
CA ARG A 24 -20.00 12.80 7.94
C ARG A 24 -21.38 12.67 8.56
N GLU A 25 -22.39 13.29 7.98
CA GLU A 25 -23.75 13.36 8.53
C GLU A 25 -24.61 12.14 8.17
N ALA A 26 -24.15 11.31 7.22
CA ALA A 26 -24.83 10.08 6.84
C ALA A 26 -24.90 9.08 8.01
N ARG A 27 -26.10 8.57 8.30
CA ARG A 27 -26.30 7.52 9.32
C ARG A 27 -25.53 6.24 9.00
N ASP A 28 -25.30 5.98 7.72
CA ASP A 28 -24.59 4.82 7.18
C ASP A 28 -23.18 5.17 6.66
N ALA A 29 -22.57 6.25 7.16
CA ALA A 29 -21.25 6.74 6.76
C ALA A 29 -20.18 5.63 6.74
N PHE A 30 -20.08 4.85 7.82
CA PHE A 30 -19.13 3.74 7.89
C PHE A 30 -19.36 2.69 6.80
N ARG A 31 -20.61 2.24 6.61
CA ARG A 31 -20.95 1.23 5.59
C ARG A 31 -20.62 1.73 4.18
N LYS A 32 -20.96 3.00 3.88
CA LYS A 32 -20.61 3.64 2.61
C LYS A 32 -19.09 3.74 2.41
N GLY A 33 -18.36 4.09 3.47
CA GLY A 33 -16.90 4.15 3.44
C GLY A 33 -16.27 2.79 3.16
N VAL A 34 -16.68 1.74 3.88
CA VAL A 34 -16.20 0.36 3.64
C VAL A 34 -16.52 -0.09 2.21
N LEU A 35 -17.75 0.13 1.76
CA LEU A 35 -18.16 -0.24 0.40
C LEU A 35 -17.32 0.50 -0.66
N LEU A 36 -17.05 1.79 -0.46
CA LEU A 36 -16.21 2.59 -1.35
C LEU A 36 -14.79 2.03 -1.42
N VAL A 37 -14.17 1.74 -0.27
CA VAL A 37 -12.82 1.15 -0.21
C VAL A 37 -12.77 -0.19 -0.95
N VAL A 38 -13.75 -1.06 -0.73
CA VAL A 38 -13.83 -2.37 -1.40
C VAL A 38 -13.99 -2.22 -2.90
N VAL A 39 -14.98 -1.43 -3.34
CA VAL A 39 -15.27 -1.24 -4.77
C VAL A 39 -14.08 -0.62 -5.50
N ILE A 40 -13.51 0.46 -4.97
CA ILE A 40 -12.39 1.13 -5.63
C ILE A 40 -11.14 0.24 -5.64
N THR A 41 -10.86 -0.50 -4.56
CA THR A 41 -9.69 -1.41 -4.53
C THR A 41 -9.84 -2.57 -5.51
N LEU A 42 -11.03 -3.15 -5.61
CA LEU A 42 -11.31 -4.22 -6.58
C LEU A 42 -11.22 -3.72 -8.03
N LEU A 43 -11.78 -2.54 -8.30
CA LEU A 43 -11.68 -1.90 -9.62
C LEU A 43 -10.23 -1.58 -9.97
N ALA A 44 -9.48 -0.99 -9.04
CA ALA A 44 -8.06 -0.68 -9.19
C ALA A 44 -7.21 -1.93 -9.48
N GLY A 45 -7.49 -3.04 -8.80
CA GLY A 45 -6.77 -4.30 -8.96
C GLY A 45 -7.21 -5.16 -10.14
N SER A 46 -8.31 -4.81 -10.83
CA SER A 46 -8.90 -5.66 -11.87
C SER A 46 -7.96 -5.89 -13.06
N LEU A 47 -7.27 -4.86 -13.52
CA LEU A 47 -6.33 -4.99 -14.64
C LEU A 47 -5.10 -5.83 -14.24
N SER A 48 -4.57 -5.62 -13.04
CA SER A 48 -3.48 -6.43 -12.49
C SER A 48 -3.87 -7.89 -12.35
N PHE A 49 -5.12 -8.18 -11.97
CA PHE A 49 -5.68 -9.54 -11.93
C PHE A 49 -5.68 -10.18 -13.33
N VAL A 50 -6.15 -9.48 -14.36
CA VAL A 50 -6.14 -9.97 -15.74
C VAL A 50 -4.72 -10.24 -16.23
N VAL A 51 -3.79 -9.29 -16.02
CA VAL A 51 -2.39 -9.44 -16.41
C VAL A 51 -1.74 -10.62 -15.70
N SER A 52 -1.96 -10.76 -14.39
CA SER A 52 -1.39 -11.87 -13.60
C SER A 52 -1.96 -13.22 -14.01
N THR A 53 -3.25 -13.26 -14.34
CA THR A 53 -3.93 -14.44 -14.86
C THR A 53 -3.33 -14.86 -16.21
N VAL A 54 -3.17 -13.92 -17.15
CA VAL A 54 -2.54 -14.18 -18.46
C VAL A 54 -1.09 -14.66 -18.30
N LYS A 55 -0.32 -14.02 -17.41
CA LYS A 55 1.05 -14.44 -17.08
C LYS A 55 1.11 -15.87 -16.53
N GLY A 56 0.10 -16.30 -15.77
CA GLY A 56 -0.01 -17.66 -15.27
C GLY A 56 -0.23 -18.74 -16.35
N PHE A 57 -0.68 -18.35 -17.54
CA PHE A 57 -0.82 -19.26 -18.70
C PHE A 57 0.44 -19.33 -19.56
N LEU A 58 1.36 -18.37 -19.42
CA LEU A 58 2.60 -18.34 -20.19
C LEU A 58 3.65 -19.26 -19.53
N PRO A 59 4.46 -19.98 -20.33
CA PRO A 59 5.57 -20.77 -19.78
C PRO A 59 6.58 -19.83 -19.10
N PRO A 60 7.01 -20.14 -17.87
CA PRO A 60 7.97 -19.31 -17.15
C PRO A 60 9.33 -19.31 -17.87
N ARG A 61 9.89 -18.12 -18.09
CA ARG A 61 11.26 -17.94 -18.57
C ARG A 61 12.17 -17.74 -17.36
N TRP A 62 12.59 -18.85 -16.76
CA TRP A 62 13.39 -18.84 -15.53
C TRP A 62 14.77 -18.20 -15.73
N ASP A 63 15.39 -18.43 -16.88
CA ASP A 63 16.74 -17.91 -17.17
C ASP A 63 16.75 -16.38 -17.22
N SER A 64 15.78 -15.77 -17.91
CA SER A 64 15.66 -14.31 -17.96
C SER A 64 15.25 -13.69 -16.62
N GLN A 65 14.54 -14.43 -15.75
CA GLN A 65 14.18 -13.91 -14.42
C GLN A 65 15.36 -13.89 -13.46
N ARG A 66 16.25 -14.89 -13.54
CA ARG A 66 17.46 -14.92 -12.70
C ARG A 66 18.39 -13.77 -13.07
N GLU A 67 18.60 -13.55 -14.37
CA GLU A 67 19.42 -12.45 -14.89
C GLU A 67 18.81 -11.08 -14.53
N GLU A 68 17.50 -10.89 -14.67
CA GLU A 68 16.83 -9.62 -14.30
C GLU A 68 16.92 -9.33 -12.79
N VAL A 69 16.82 -10.36 -11.94
CA VAL A 69 16.93 -10.21 -10.49
C VAL A 69 18.36 -9.91 -10.07
N GLU A 70 19.35 -10.60 -10.65
CA GLU A 70 20.78 -10.31 -10.43
C GLU A 70 21.13 -8.87 -10.86
N ASP A 71 20.61 -8.41 -11.99
CA ASP A 71 20.78 -7.03 -12.46
C ASP A 71 20.16 -6.02 -11.48
N GLN A 72 18.93 -6.27 -10.99
CA GLN A 72 18.29 -5.40 -10.00
C GLN A 72 19.08 -5.33 -8.69
N ILE A 73 19.57 -6.46 -8.20
CA ILE A 73 20.41 -6.52 -6.99
C ILE A 73 21.68 -5.69 -7.19
N SER A 74 22.35 -5.86 -8.33
CA SER A 74 23.56 -5.09 -8.66
C SER A 74 23.29 -3.59 -8.73
N GLN A 75 22.13 -3.19 -9.23
CA GLN A 75 21.71 -1.79 -9.25
C GLN A 75 21.44 -1.26 -7.84
N VAL A 76 20.76 -2.03 -6.99
CA VAL A 76 20.53 -1.65 -5.59
C VAL A 76 21.86 -1.40 -4.88
N PHE A 77 22.84 -2.30 -5.02
CA PHE A 77 24.18 -2.11 -4.45
C PHE A 77 24.85 -0.81 -4.90
N LYS A 78 24.72 -0.44 -6.18
CA LYS A 78 25.27 0.81 -6.73
C LYS A 78 24.58 2.08 -6.21
N PHE A 79 23.32 1.98 -5.79
CA PHE A 79 22.55 3.12 -5.27
C PHE A 79 22.63 3.29 -3.75
N LEU A 80 23.33 2.40 -3.04
CA LEU A 80 23.53 2.57 -1.61
C LEU A 80 24.51 3.72 -1.35
N PRO A 81 24.17 4.69 -0.49
CA PRO A 81 24.96 5.90 -0.27
C PRO A 81 26.21 5.67 0.61
N PHE A 82 26.58 4.42 0.89
CA PHE A 82 27.70 4.04 1.75
C PHE A 82 28.61 3.04 1.02
N GLU A 83 29.91 3.29 1.07
CA GLU A 83 30.93 2.35 0.60
C GLU A 83 30.92 1.12 1.50
N MET A 84 30.55 -0.03 0.94
CA MET A 84 30.75 -1.33 1.59
C MET A 84 32.17 -1.81 1.32
N ASP A 85 32.77 -2.40 2.35
CA ASP A 85 33.98 -3.16 2.18
C ASP A 85 33.71 -4.41 1.31
N ALA A 86 34.75 -4.85 0.61
CA ALA A 86 34.64 -5.95 -0.35
C ALA A 86 34.29 -7.31 0.29
N GLU A 87 34.40 -7.44 1.62
CA GLU A 87 34.03 -8.66 2.35
C GLU A 87 32.54 -8.67 2.67
N THR A 88 32.00 -7.56 3.18
CA THR A 88 30.55 -7.37 3.39
C THR A 88 29.77 -7.48 2.09
N GLU A 89 30.28 -6.93 0.98
CA GLU A 89 29.63 -7.06 -0.33
C GLU A 89 29.50 -8.54 -0.75
N ARG A 90 30.57 -9.33 -0.59
CA ARG A 90 30.55 -10.77 -0.91
C ARG A 90 29.60 -11.55 0.00
N MET A 91 29.55 -11.21 1.29
CA MET A 91 28.67 -11.88 2.25
C MET A 91 27.19 -11.64 1.94
N ILE A 92 26.82 -10.38 1.66
CA ILE A 92 25.44 -10.03 1.30
C ILE A 92 25.08 -10.63 -0.07
N ALA A 93 25.97 -10.52 -1.07
CA ALA A 93 25.74 -11.10 -2.38
C ALA A 93 25.54 -12.64 -2.31
N GLY A 94 26.37 -13.34 -1.54
CA GLY A 94 26.25 -14.79 -1.32
C GLY A 94 24.96 -15.17 -0.59
N SER A 95 24.55 -14.39 0.41
CA SER A 95 23.28 -14.60 1.13
C SER A 95 22.06 -14.39 0.23
N ILE A 96 22.11 -13.37 -0.62
CA ILE A 96 21.06 -13.10 -1.61
C ILE A 96 20.99 -14.23 -2.63
N GLN A 97 22.12 -14.66 -3.18
CA GLN A 97 22.18 -15.79 -4.13
C GLN A 97 21.60 -17.08 -3.53
N ALA A 98 21.97 -17.42 -2.29
CA ALA A 98 21.39 -18.57 -1.59
C ALA A 98 19.87 -18.46 -1.45
N GLY A 99 19.36 -17.27 -1.11
CA GLY A 99 17.91 -17.01 -1.03
C GLY A 99 17.20 -17.15 -2.38
N LEU A 100 17.83 -16.69 -3.47
CA LEU A 100 17.31 -16.85 -4.83
C LEU A 100 17.25 -18.31 -5.25
N ASP A 101 18.32 -19.07 -4.98
CA ASP A 101 18.41 -20.48 -5.32
C ASP A 101 17.32 -21.28 -4.62
N ILE A 102 17.11 -21.03 -3.32
CA ILE A 102 15.98 -21.61 -2.56
C ILE A 102 14.63 -21.22 -3.19
N GLY A 103 14.47 -19.95 -3.57
CA GLY A 103 13.23 -19.46 -4.20
C GLY A 103 12.92 -20.17 -5.52
N PHE A 104 13.92 -20.33 -6.39
CA PHE A 104 13.76 -21.03 -7.67
C PHE A 104 13.56 -22.53 -7.50
N GLU A 105 14.25 -23.16 -6.56
CA GLU A 105 14.06 -24.59 -6.24
C GLU A 105 12.63 -24.86 -5.75
N ILE A 106 12.12 -24.02 -4.84
CA ILE A 106 10.73 -24.09 -4.37
C ILE A 106 9.74 -23.87 -5.51
N ALA A 107 10.02 -22.93 -6.41
CA ALA A 107 9.15 -22.66 -7.55
C ALA A 107 9.08 -23.83 -8.56
N GLN A 108 10.14 -24.65 -8.62
CA GLN A 108 10.24 -25.83 -9.47
C GLN A 108 9.63 -27.10 -8.86
N LEU A 109 9.34 -27.11 -7.55
CA LEU A 109 8.72 -28.26 -6.89
C LEU A 109 7.42 -28.68 -7.59
N PRO A 110 7.16 -30.01 -7.69
CA PRO A 110 5.93 -30.52 -8.29
C PRO A 110 4.71 -30.05 -7.49
N THR A 111 3.86 -29.25 -8.14
CA THR A 111 2.63 -28.76 -7.52
C THR A 111 1.46 -29.71 -7.79
N PRO A 112 0.57 -29.97 -6.82
CA PRO A 112 -0.58 -30.85 -7.01
C PRO A 112 -1.58 -30.39 -8.10
N LEU A 113 -1.55 -29.10 -8.44
CA LEU A 113 -2.44 -28.48 -9.43
C LEU A 113 -1.68 -28.16 -10.73
N PRO A 114 -2.35 -28.25 -11.90
CA PRO A 114 -1.81 -27.71 -13.15
C PRO A 114 -1.45 -26.23 -12.97
N ARG A 115 -0.27 -25.85 -13.45
CA ARG A 115 0.28 -24.48 -13.34
C ARG A 115 -0.70 -23.35 -13.73
N PRO A 116 -1.48 -23.43 -14.83
CA PRO A 116 -2.45 -22.37 -15.14
C PRO A 116 -3.54 -22.23 -14.08
N VAL A 117 -3.97 -23.34 -13.47
CA VAL A 117 -4.96 -23.34 -12.38
C VAL A 117 -4.35 -22.70 -11.13
N LYS A 118 -3.09 -23.04 -10.79
CA LYS A 118 -2.35 -22.40 -9.70
C LYS A 118 -2.23 -20.89 -9.91
N GLY A 119 -1.81 -20.45 -11.10
CA GLY A 119 -1.64 -19.03 -11.44
C GLY A 119 -2.96 -18.25 -11.34
N PHE A 120 -4.05 -18.81 -11.86
CA PHE A 120 -5.38 -18.21 -11.74
C PHE A 120 -5.83 -18.10 -10.27
N LEU A 121 -5.71 -19.18 -9.48
CA LEU A 121 -6.11 -19.17 -8.06
C LEU A 121 -5.27 -18.20 -7.24
N GLN A 122 -3.97 -18.08 -7.52
CA GLN A 122 -3.10 -17.09 -6.88
C GLN A 122 -3.50 -15.66 -7.27
N ALA A 123 -3.77 -15.40 -8.54
CA ALA A 123 -4.24 -14.09 -9.01
C ALA A 123 -5.58 -13.72 -8.37
N LEU A 124 -6.53 -14.66 -8.34
CA LEU A 124 -7.85 -14.48 -7.73
C LEU A 124 -7.72 -14.23 -6.22
N GLY A 125 -6.92 -15.05 -5.53
CA GLY A 125 -6.64 -14.90 -4.11
C GLY A 125 -6.05 -13.53 -3.79
N GLY A 126 -5.05 -13.08 -4.56
CA GLY A 126 -4.46 -11.75 -4.41
C GLY A 126 -5.48 -10.63 -4.66
N TRP A 127 -6.28 -10.73 -5.72
CA TRP A 127 -7.29 -9.73 -6.08
C TRP A 127 -8.40 -9.60 -5.03
N VAL A 128 -8.90 -10.72 -4.50
CA VAL A 128 -9.94 -10.73 -3.44
C VAL A 128 -9.38 -10.32 -2.08
N THR A 129 -8.11 -10.63 -1.79
CA THR A 129 -7.46 -10.28 -0.52
C THR A 129 -7.05 -8.82 -0.44
N ALA A 130 -6.75 -8.18 -1.59
CA ALA A 130 -6.36 -6.78 -1.66
C ALA A 130 -7.29 -5.80 -0.92
N PRO A 131 -8.63 -5.81 -1.11
CA PRO A 131 -9.53 -4.94 -0.35
C PRO A 131 -9.53 -5.25 1.15
N LEU A 132 -9.34 -6.51 1.57
CA LEU A 132 -9.31 -6.88 2.99
C LEU A 132 -8.06 -6.33 3.69
N LEU A 133 -6.89 -6.48 3.06
CA LEU A 133 -5.63 -5.89 3.55
C LEU A 133 -5.72 -4.38 3.61
N ARG A 134 -6.30 -3.76 2.57
CA ARG A 134 -6.50 -2.31 2.53
C ARG A 134 -7.44 -1.83 3.61
N LEU A 135 -8.57 -2.52 3.84
CA LEU A 135 -9.49 -2.22 4.93
C LEU A 135 -8.80 -2.32 6.29
N GLY A 136 -8.06 -3.40 6.54
CA GLY A 136 -7.35 -3.61 7.81
C GLY A 136 -6.34 -2.49 8.08
N GLY A 137 -5.47 -2.19 7.12
CA GLY A 137 -4.47 -1.12 7.25
C GLY A 137 -5.11 0.26 7.41
N TRP A 138 -6.12 0.57 6.60
CA TRP A 138 -6.83 1.84 6.66
C TRP A 138 -7.59 2.03 7.99
N MET A 139 -8.36 1.04 8.44
CA MET A 139 -9.12 1.13 9.69
C MET A 139 -8.18 1.25 10.89
N GLY A 140 -7.10 0.44 10.92
CA GLY A 140 -6.10 0.51 11.98
C GLY A 140 -5.44 1.88 12.04
N TYR A 141 -5.04 2.43 10.89
CA TYR A 141 -4.46 3.77 10.83
C TYR A 141 -5.46 4.87 11.19
N ALA A 142 -6.69 4.82 10.68
CA ALA A 142 -7.73 5.79 10.98
C ALA A 142 -8.12 5.82 12.46
N PHE A 143 -8.04 4.67 13.15
CA PHE A 143 -8.19 4.60 14.59
C PHE A 143 -7.12 5.41 15.32
N TRP A 144 -5.84 5.25 14.97
CA TRP A 144 -4.75 6.04 15.57
C TRP A 144 -4.89 7.54 15.28
N VAL A 145 -5.24 7.91 14.04
CA VAL A 145 -5.49 9.31 13.68
C VAL A 145 -6.67 9.87 14.47
N LEU A 146 -7.74 9.09 14.69
CA LEU A 146 -8.87 9.51 15.53
C LEU A 146 -8.45 9.77 16.98
N LEU A 147 -7.59 8.92 17.55
CA LEU A 147 -7.09 9.12 18.91
C LEU A 147 -6.33 10.44 19.02
N VAL A 148 -5.39 10.70 18.10
CA VAL A 148 -4.65 11.97 18.09
C VAL A 148 -5.59 13.15 17.82
N ALA A 149 -6.54 13.01 16.90
CA ALA A 149 -7.53 14.04 16.62
C ALA A 149 -8.37 14.37 17.87
N LYS A 150 -8.78 13.36 18.64
CA LYS A 150 -9.50 13.56 19.92
C LYS A 150 -8.64 14.28 20.96
N LEU A 151 -7.35 13.95 21.06
CA LEU A 151 -6.41 14.67 21.93
C LEU A 151 -6.25 16.15 21.51
N LEU A 152 -6.40 16.46 20.23
CA LEU A 152 -6.37 17.82 19.67
C LEU A 152 -7.74 18.55 19.71
N GLY A 153 -8.73 17.98 20.40
CA GLY A 153 -10.07 18.56 20.59
C GLY A 153 -11.12 18.11 19.57
N GLY A 154 -10.83 17.09 18.77
CA GLY A 154 -11.71 16.57 17.73
C GLY A 154 -12.96 15.87 18.27
N ARG A 155 -14.09 16.06 17.57
CA ARG A 155 -15.42 15.62 18.02
C ARG A 155 -15.99 14.42 17.26
N ALA A 156 -15.28 13.89 16.27
CA ALA A 156 -15.80 12.81 15.44
C ALA A 156 -16.09 11.55 16.26
N THR A 157 -17.14 10.83 15.87
CA THR A 157 -17.29 9.41 16.19
C THR A 157 -16.43 8.57 15.25
N LEU A 158 -16.17 7.31 15.62
CA LEU A 158 -15.43 6.38 14.77
C LEU A 158 -16.12 6.17 13.41
N SER A 159 -17.44 6.06 13.40
CA SER A 159 -18.23 5.92 12.15
C SER A 159 -18.07 7.12 11.22
N GLN A 160 -18.08 8.34 11.77
CA GLN A 160 -17.88 9.58 11.00
C GLN A 160 -16.46 9.68 10.44
N MET A 161 -15.46 9.37 11.27
CA MET A 161 -14.06 9.40 10.86
C MET A 161 -13.80 8.38 9.73
N LEU A 162 -14.24 7.14 9.90
CA LEU A 162 -14.09 6.10 8.89
C LEU A 162 -14.94 6.41 7.64
N GLY A 163 -16.15 6.92 7.80
CA GLY A 163 -16.99 7.31 6.66
C GLY A 163 -16.34 8.38 5.79
N CYS A 164 -15.78 9.43 6.40
CA CYS A 164 -15.13 10.53 5.68
C CYS A 164 -13.78 10.14 5.12
N THR A 165 -12.92 9.51 5.92
CA THR A 165 -11.55 9.20 5.50
C THR A 165 -11.51 8.16 4.40
N ALA A 166 -12.52 7.30 4.27
CA ALA A 166 -12.64 6.35 3.15
C ALA A 166 -12.56 7.02 1.78
N LEU A 167 -12.92 8.30 1.64
CA LEU A 167 -12.81 9.06 0.40
C LEU A 167 -11.36 9.15 -0.13
N TYR A 168 -10.35 8.90 0.72
CA TYR A 168 -8.94 8.89 0.32
C TYR A 168 -8.60 7.86 -0.77
N VAL A 169 -9.44 6.83 -0.94
CA VAL A 169 -9.24 5.82 -1.99
C VAL A 169 -9.59 6.34 -3.38
N ALA A 170 -10.35 7.44 -3.48
CA ALA A 170 -10.82 7.97 -4.76
C ALA A 170 -9.72 8.16 -5.83
N PRO A 171 -8.52 8.69 -5.51
CA PRO A 171 -7.43 8.83 -6.49
C PRO A 171 -6.84 7.50 -6.92
N GLN A 172 -7.03 6.43 -6.14
CA GLN A 172 -6.49 5.11 -6.49
C GLN A 172 -7.16 4.49 -7.72
N ILE A 173 -8.26 5.05 -8.22
CA ILE A 173 -8.79 4.63 -9.52
C ILE A 173 -7.77 4.87 -10.65
N LEU A 174 -6.86 5.83 -10.49
CA LEU A 174 -5.77 6.10 -11.43
C LEU A 174 -4.75 4.95 -11.49
N THR A 175 -4.68 4.10 -10.47
CA THR A 175 -3.72 2.98 -10.45
C THR A 175 -4.09 1.89 -11.44
N ILE A 176 -5.30 1.91 -12.01
CA ILE A 176 -5.66 1.03 -13.15
C ILE A 176 -4.67 1.22 -14.30
N LEU A 177 -4.12 2.43 -14.47
CA LEU A 177 -3.16 2.73 -15.54
C LEU A 177 -1.72 2.33 -15.21
N GLN A 178 -1.47 1.64 -14.09
CA GLN A 178 -0.12 1.21 -13.68
C GLN A 178 0.54 0.20 -14.61
N VAL A 179 -0.23 -0.43 -15.50
CA VAL A 179 0.30 -1.39 -16.48
C VAL A 179 1.20 -0.71 -17.53
N ILE A 180 1.09 0.61 -17.69
CA ILE A 180 1.92 1.38 -18.62
C ILE A 180 3.27 1.69 -17.95
N PRO A 181 4.41 1.22 -18.51
CA PRO A 181 5.75 1.52 -17.98
C PRO A 181 5.98 3.03 -17.84
N CYS A 182 6.69 3.45 -16.79
CA CYS A 182 6.96 4.84 -16.40
C CYS A 182 5.73 5.67 -15.97
N LEU A 183 4.61 5.59 -16.69
CA LEU A 183 3.38 6.31 -16.36
C LEU A 183 2.75 5.79 -15.07
N GLY A 184 2.84 4.48 -14.82
CA GLY A 184 2.30 3.86 -13.61
C GLY A 184 2.91 4.38 -12.30
N ALA A 185 4.23 4.62 -12.29
CA ALA A 185 4.92 5.15 -11.11
C ALA A 185 4.48 6.59 -10.81
N ILE A 186 4.42 7.44 -11.84
CA ILE A 186 4.00 8.85 -11.72
C ILE A 186 2.54 8.92 -11.25
N LEU A 187 1.63 8.19 -11.89
CA LEU A 187 0.22 8.17 -11.50
C LEU A 187 0.00 7.58 -10.11
N GLY A 188 0.77 6.55 -9.75
CA GLY A 188 0.77 5.99 -8.40
C GLY A 188 1.20 7.01 -7.35
N PHE A 189 2.27 7.76 -7.62
CA PHE A 189 2.76 8.81 -6.74
C PHE A 189 1.76 9.97 -6.60
N VAL A 190 1.20 10.44 -7.72
CA VAL A 190 0.16 11.49 -7.71
C VAL A 190 -1.07 11.02 -6.94
N ALA A 191 -1.54 9.79 -7.17
CA ALA A 191 -2.67 9.22 -6.45
C ALA A 191 -2.39 9.10 -4.94
N PHE A 192 -1.16 8.78 -4.55
CA PHE A 192 -0.75 8.71 -3.16
C PHE A 192 -0.79 10.10 -2.49
N ILE A 193 -0.12 11.09 -3.07
CA ILE A 193 -0.09 12.46 -2.52
C ILE A 193 -1.49 13.06 -2.44
N TRP A 194 -2.29 12.89 -3.50
CA TRP A 194 -3.67 13.39 -3.52
C TRP A 194 -4.56 12.65 -2.50
N GLY A 195 -4.34 11.35 -2.32
CA GLY A 195 -4.99 10.56 -1.28
C GLY A 195 -4.70 11.12 0.12
N LEU A 196 -3.45 11.51 0.41
CA LEU A 196 -3.09 12.15 1.68
C LEU A 196 -3.80 13.49 1.88
N VAL A 197 -3.87 14.34 0.84
CA VAL A 197 -4.58 15.63 0.90
C VAL A 197 -6.06 15.42 1.22
N ILE A 198 -6.72 14.47 0.53
CA ILE A 198 -8.11 14.09 0.79
C ILE A 198 -8.27 13.57 2.22
N TYR A 199 -7.32 12.74 2.70
CA TYR A 199 -7.36 12.17 4.05
C TYR A 199 -7.25 13.23 5.15
N VAL A 200 -6.35 14.21 4.99
CA VAL A 200 -6.22 15.35 5.92
C VAL A 200 -7.49 16.18 5.91
N LYS A 201 -8.04 16.49 4.73
CA LYS A 201 -9.31 17.23 4.62
C LYS A 201 -10.47 16.46 5.26
N ALA A 202 -10.57 15.16 5.00
CA ALA A 202 -11.58 14.30 5.61
C ALA A 202 -11.47 14.29 7.14
N THR A 203 -10.24 14.24 7.67
CA THR A 203 -9.97 14.29 9.11
C THR A 203 -10.40 15.64 9.70
N ALA A 204 -10.10 16.75 9.02
CA ALA A 204 -10.50 18.10 9.42
C ALA A 204 -12.02 18.23 9.49
N VAL A 205 -12.73 17.80 8.44
CA VAL A 205 -14.20 17.87 8.37
C VAL A 205 -14.86 16.93 9.38
N ALA A 206 -14.38 15.69 9.50
CA ALA A 206 -14.94 14.72 10.43
C ALA A 206 -14.84 15.19 11.88
N ASN A 207 -13.70 15.76 12.27
CA ASN A 207 -13.41 16.15 13.65
C ASN A 207 -13.69 17.62 13.97
N GLU A 208 -14.11 18.43 12.98
CA GLU A 208 -14.29 19.88 13.12
C GLU A 208 -13.01 20.60 13.56
N LEU A 209 -11.87 20.13 13.03
CA LEU A 209 -10.55 20.69 13.30
C LEU A 209 -10.11 21.65 12.20
N SER A 210 -9.23 22.59 12.55
CA SER A 210 -8.49 23.35 11.54
C SER A 210 -7.59 22.42 10.73
N LEU A 211 -7.29 22.78 9.47
CA LEU A 211 -6.44 21.98 8.59
C LEU A 211 -5.07 21.67 9.20
N GLY A 212 -4.46 22.62 9.93
CA GLY A 212 -3.18 22.40 10.60
C GLY A 212 -3.25 21.34 11.70
N ARG A 213 -4.30 21.35 12.53
CA ARG A 213 -4.50 20.32 13.56
C ARG A 213 -4.83 18.96 12.95
N ALA A 214 -5.60 18.93 11.86
CA ALA A 214 -5.90 17.71 11.13
C ALA A 214 -4.65 17.11 10.46
N LEU A 215 -3.77 17.95 9.91
CA LEU A 215 -2.48 17.53 9.35
C LEU A 215 -1.61 16.92 10.44
N LEU A 216 -1.49 17.57 11.59
CA LEU A 216 -0.77 17.02 12.75
C LEU A 216 -1.38 15.69 13.20
N ALA A 217 -2.71 15.60 13.29
CA ALA A 217 -3.39 14.35 13.65
C ALA A 217 -3.08 13.19 12.69
N ALA A 218 -2.95 13.47 11.39
CA ALA A 218 -2.61 12.48 10.39
C ALA A 218 -1.11 12.08 10.45
N ILE A 219 -0.20 13.05 10.58
CA ILE A 219 1.24 12.77 10.52
C ILE A 219 1.76 12.12 11.81
N LEU A 220 1.26 12.54 12.98
CA LEU A 220 1.82 12.13 14.27
C LEU A 220 1.87 10.60 14.48
N PRO A 221 0.80 9.83 14.19
CA PRO A 221 0.86 8.37 14.30
C PRO A 221 1.93 7.73 13.39
N ALA A 222 2.08 8.24 12.17
CA ALA A 222 3.07 7.73 11.22
C ALA A 222 4.50 8.04 11.71
N ALA A 223 4.75 9.27 12.19
CA ALA A 223 6.04 9.67 12.74
C ALA A 223 6.44 8.82 13.95
N VAL A 224 5.49 8.56 14.86
CA VAL A 224 5.72 7.68 16.03
C VAL A 224 6.04 6.26 15.60
N LEU A 225 5.27 5.69 14.66
CA LEU A 225 5.50 4.33 14.17
C LEU A 225 6.88 4.20 13.49
N ILE A 226 7.25 5.16 12.65
CA ILE A 226 8.57 5.19 12.00
C ILE A 226 9.68 5.29 13.06
N GLY A 227 9.53 6.16 14.06
CA GLY A 227 10.49 6.27 15.16
C GLY A 227 10.68 4.95 15.92
N LEU A 228 9.59 4.25 16.24
CA LEU A 228 9.64 2.95 16.92
C LEU A 228 10.27 1.85 16.06
N ILE A 229 9.95 1.80 14.77
CA ILE A 229 10.55 0.83 13.84
C ILE A 229 12.05 1.10 13.72
N SER A 230 12.46 2.34 13.52
CA SER A 230 13.88 2.72 13.44
C SER A 230 14.63 2.34 14.72
N LEU A 231 14.02 2.56 15.89
CA LEU A 231 14.61 2.18 17.18
C LEU A 231 14.82 0.67 17.33
N LEU A 232 13.99 -0.16 16.68
CA LEU A 232 14.09 -1.63 16.74
C LEU A 232 15.02 -2.20 15.65
N VAL A 233 14.91 -1.67 14.42
CA VAL A 233 15.63 -2.21 13.25
C VAL A 233 17.10 -1.83 13.28
N ILE A 234 17.44 -0.58 13.61
CA ILE A 234 18.83 -0.11 13.63
C ILE A 234 19.73 -0.97 14.54
N PRO A 235 19.39 -1.23 15.83
CA PRO A 235 20.23 -2.06 16.67
C PRO A 235 20.29 -3.52 16.22
N LEU A 236 19.22 -4.06 15.63
CA LEU A 236 19.23 -5.43 15.08
C LEU A 236 20.20 -5.52 13.89
N VAL A 237 20.16 -4.56 12.97
CA VAL A 237 21.09 -4.48 11.85
C VAL A 237 22.53 -4.33 12.36
N LEU A 238 22.77 -3.43 13.32
CA LEU A 238 24.09 -3.27 13.93
C LEU A 238 24.58 -4.55 14.58
N LEU A 239 23.73 -5.29 15.29
CA LEU A 239 24.10 -6.56 15.92
C LEU A 239 24.48 -7.61 14.88
N ILE A 240 23.70 -7.72 13.79
CA ILE A 240 24.01 -8.62 12.67
C ILE A 240 25.36 -8.25 12.05
N VAL A 241 25.63 -6.95 11.84
CA VAL A 241 26.90 -6.48 11.30
C VAL A 241 28.07 -6.78 12.25
N ILE A 242 27.91 -6.52 13.55
CA ILE A 242 28.95 -6.83 14.55
C ILE A 242 29.23 -8.33 14.59
N ALA A 243 28.21 -9.17 14.60
CA ALA A 243 28.34 -10.62 14.61
C ALA A 243 28.94 -11.18 13.31
N ALA A 244 28.84 -10.44 12.20
CA ALA A 244 29.47 -10.82 10.93
C ALA A 244 30.96 -10.46 10.86
N VAL A 245 31.41 -9.48 11.66
CA VAL A 245 32.80 -8.98 11.67
C VAL A 245 33.64 -9.63 12.79
N SER A 246 33.00 -10.23 13.79
CA SER A 246 33.64 -10.95 14.92
C SER A 246 33.87 -12.42 14.64
#